data_AF-A0A4R4YL06-F1
#
_entry.id   AF-A0A4R4YL06-F1
#
_cell.length_a   1.000
_cell.length_b   1.000
_cell.length_c   1.000
_cell.angle_alpha   90.00
_cell.angle_beta   90.00
_cell.angle_gamma   90.00
#
_symmetry.space_group_name_H-M   'P 1'
#
loop_
_entity.id
_entity.type
_entity.pdbx_description
1 polymer ?
#
loop_
_entity_poly.entity_id
_entity_poly.type
_entity_poly.pdbx_seq_one_letter_code
_entity_poly.pdbx_strand_id
1 'polypeptide(L)'
;MGDGAFSACHQGRVAEVYVKFLSASTTMWRVIKSEGTQAQYSFESAHKTGSQSLGTVRVPASMQRAWTIVDTLNALYWKRNNPSSACWTKHQETGACDTLTFVWEQNRTDSGYWDYPDTNYVILGQNEPDSKHTILHEAGHWLQWQLYDHAFPRVSGCNPHYIEQASSTSCAWTEGFADAVAAYTLGDYRYVDDSGASTSLRNDPDTADWDAGDKVQGRVGSSLLDLWAPDGPDGGNWDRTIELMSDEFSQNFREYFVSDRPAGGLSTTGPARTILGSHTITY
;
A
#
# COMPACT_ATOMS: atom_id res chain seq x y z
N MET A 1 -3.59 8.92 14.88
CA MET A 1 -4.10 7.55 15.13
C MET A 1 -4.37 7.41 16.61
N GLY A 2 -5.44 6.71 17.01
CA GLY A 2 -5.69 6.38 18.42
C GLY A 2 -4.60 5.47 18.97
N ASP A 3 -4.42 5.44 20.28
CA ASP A 3 -3.42 4.66 21.01
C ASP A 3 -3.78 3.16 21.18
N GLY A 4 -4.78 2.68 20.42
CA GLY A 4 -5.29 1.31 20.52
C GLY A 4 -6.12 1.05 21.79
N ALA A 5 -6.43 2.08 22.59
CA ALA A 5 -7.28 1.93 23.76
C ALA A 5 -8.73 1.59 23.36
N PHE A 6 -9.34 0.67 24.09
CA PHE A 6 -10.75 0.31 23.91
C PHE A 6 -11.44 0.19 25.28
N SER A 7 -12.76 0.40 25.28
CA SER A 7 -13.64 0.11 26.40
C SER A 7 -14.82 -0.70 25.88
N ALA A 8 -15.13 -1.81 26.54
CA ALA A 8 -16.26 -2.66 26.22
C ALA A 8 -17.20 -2.71 27.42
N CYS A 9 -18.48 -2.42 27.19
CA CYS A 9 -19.51 -2.39 28.23
C CYS A 9 -20.63 -3.36 27.87
N HIS A 10 -21.15 -4.08 28.87
CA HIS A 10 -22.32 -4.95 28.73
C HIS A 10 -23.30 -4.72 29.87
N GLN A 11 -24.60 -4.77 29.58
CA GLN A 11 -25.68 -4.61 30.56
C GLN A 11 -26.23 -5.97 30.98
N GLY A 12 -26.19 -6.28 32.27
CA GLY A 12 -26.70 -7.54 32.84
C GLY A 12 -25.64 -8.37 33.55
N ARG A 13 -26.03 -9.53 34.09
CA ARG A 13 -25.11 -10.47 34.72
C ARG A 13 -24.43 -11.33 33.66
N VAL A 14 -23.10 -11.28 33.63
CA VAL A 14 -22.25 -12.13 32.79
C VAL A 14 -21.38 -13.01 33.66
N ALA A 15 -21.29 -14.29 33.29
CA ALA A 15 -20.42 -15.26 33.96
C ALA A 15 -18.95 -15.02 33.63
N GLU A 16 -18.65 -14.42 32.47
CA GLU A 16 -17.30 -14.12 32.00
C GLU A 16 -17.33 -13.07 30.88
N VAL A 17 -16.26 -12.29 30.76
CA VAL A 17 -16.01 -11.29 29.72
C VAL A 17 -14.56 -11.43 29.24
N TYR A 18 -14.38 -11.41 27.92
CA TYR A 18 -13.09 -11.33 27.26
C TYR A 18 -13.26 -10.58 25.92
N VAL A 19 -12.14 -10.13 25.35
CA VAL A 19 -12.11 -9.51 24.03
C VAL A 19 -11.37 -10.43 23.07
N LYS A 20 -12.01 -10.72 21.94
CA LYS A 20 -11.39 -11.44 20.84
C LYS A 20 -10.90 -10.45 19.80
N PHE A 21 -9.63 -10.57 19.44
CA PHE A 21 -8.98 -9.77 18.41
C PHE A 21 -8.90 -10.59 17.13
N LEU A 22 -9.19 -9.94 16.01
CA LEU A 22 -9.08 -10.51 14.67
C LEU A 22 -8.07 -9.71 13.88
N SER A 23 -7.28 -10.38 13.04
CA SER A 23 -6.34 -9.73 12.13
C SER A 23 -7.06 -9.14 10.91
N ALA A 24 -8.07 -8.31 11.13
CA ALA A 24 -8.90 -7.73 10.08
C ALA A 24 -9.56 -6.41 10.51
N SER A 25 -9.82 -5.56 9.51
CA SER A 25 -10.90 -4.58 9.57
C SER A 25 -12.21 -5.28 9.18
N THR A 26 -13.35 -4.84 9.73
CA THR A 26 -14.64 -5.55 9.59
C THR A 26 -15.04 -5.83 8.14
N THR A 27 -14.59 -5.00 7.19
CA THR A 27 -14.87 -5.17 5.75
C THR A 27 -13.74 -4.72 4.81
N MET A 28 -12.68 -4.06 5.29
CA MET A 28 -11.71 -3.39 4.41
C MET A 28 -10.48 -4.24 4.07
N TRP A 29 -9.92 -4.92 5.07
CA TRP A 29 -8.75 -5.78 4.88
C TRP A 29 -8.71 -6.88 5.92
N ARG A 30 -7.99 -7.96 5.63
CA ARG A 30 -7.77 -9.08 6.54
C ARG A 30 -6.45 -9.78 6.25
N VAL A 31 -5.89 -10.41 7.28
CA VAL A 31 -4.77 -11.33 7.17
C VAL A 31 -5.27 -12.73 7.48
N ILE A 32 -5.05 -13.66 6.55
CA ILE A 32 -5.45 -15.07 6.69
C ILE A 32 -4.23 -15.98 6.79
N LYS A 33 -4.44 -17.13 7.42
CA LYS A 33 -3.41 -18.13 7.72
C LYS A 33 -2.98 -18.96 6.52
N SER A 34 -3.79 -19.06 5.48
CA SER A 34 -3.47 -19.74 4.23
C SER A 34 -4.57 -19.49 3.21
N GLU A 35 -4.21 -19.57 1.93
CA GLU A 35 -5.13 -19.40 0.79
C GLU A 35 -6.35 -20.34 0.90
N GLY A 36 -6.10 -21.61 1.26
CA GLY A 36 -7.12 -22.66 1.29
C GLY A 36 -8.08 -22.63 2.48
N THR A 37 -7.79 -21.90 3.56
CA THR A 37 -8.62 -21.93 4.78
C THR A 37 -9.41 -20.67 5.03
N GLN A 38 -9.04 -19.54 4.43
CA GLN A 38 -9.66 -18.22 4.63
C GLN A 38 -9.72 -17.77 6.10
N ALA A 39 -9.04 -18.50 7.00
CA ALA A 39 -9.13 -18.32 8.44
C ALA A 39 -8.21 -17.17 8.86
N GLN A 40 -8.79 -16.17 9.53
CA GLN A 40 -8.03 -15.05 10.08
C GLN A 40 -7.18 -15.49 11.28
N TYR A 41 -6.11 -14.75 11.56
CA TYR A 41 -5.48 -14.84 12.86
C TYR A 41 -6.41 -14.27 13.94
N SER A 42 -6.42 -14.91 15.11
CA SER A 42 -7.16 -14.40 16.26
C SER A 42 -6.49 -14.81 17.56
N PHE A 43 -6.69 -13.99 18.58
CA PHE A 43 -6.34 -14.30 19.95
C PHE A 43 -7.32 -13.61 20.90
N GLU A 44 -7.33 -14.03 22.16
CA GLU A 44 -8.27 -13.56 23.18
C GLU A 44 -7.50 -12.90 24.33
N SER A 45 -8.11 -11.88 24.94
CA SER A 45 -7.64 -11.35 26.22
C SER A 45 -7.81 -12.38 27.34
N ALA A 46 -7.24 -12.11 28.50
CA ALA A 46 -7.59 -12.86 29.70
C ALA A 46 -9.10 -12.77 29.96
N HIS A 47 -9.70 -13.88 30.36
CA HIS A 47 -11.11 -13.94 30.70
C HIS A 47 -11.34 -13.46 32.14
N LYS A 48 -12.39 -12.67 32.37
CA LYS A 48 -12.64 -11.95 33.63
C LYS A 48 -14.12 -11.90 34.01
N THR A 49 -14.41 -11.60 35.27
CA THR A 49 -15.77 -11.31 35.77
C THR A 49 -15.91 -9.87 36.25
N GLY A 50 -17.08 -9.27 36.05
CA GLY A 50 -17.40 -7.91 36.48
C GLY A 50 -16.66 -6.82 35.70
N SER A 51 -16.61 -5.60 36.27
CA SER A 51 -15.86 -4.48 35.68
C SER A 51 -14.38 -4.64 36.01
N GLN A 52 -13.55 -4.79 34.97
CA GLN A 52 -12.13 -5.05 35.10
C GLN A 52 -11.35 -4.28 34.02
N SER A 53 -10.15 -3.82 34.39
CA SER A 53 -9.16 -3.39 33.40
C SER A 53 -8.40 -4.61 32.89
N LEU A 54 -8.25 -4.73 31.58
CA LEU A 54 -7.44 -5.78 30.96
C LEU A 54 -5.94 -5.41 30.94
N GLY A 55 -5.59 -4.17 31.29
CA GLY A 55 -4.24 -3.64 31.11
C GLY A 55 -3.81 -3.64 29.64
N THR A 56 -2.51 -3.78 29.39
CA THR A 56 -1.98 -3.90 28.03
C THR A 56 -2.16 -5.33 27.53
N VAL A 57 -3.00 -5.50 26.52
CA VAL A 57 -3.16 -6.77 25.79
C VAL A 57 -2.13 -6.80 24.65
N ARG A 58 -1.31 -7.84 24.60
CA ARG A 58 -0.27 -8.01 23.57
C ARG A 58 -0.62 -9.16 22.63
N VAL A 59 -0.37 -8.95 21.35
CA VAL A 59 -0.44 -10.00 20.33
C VAL A 59 0.58 -11.09 20.67
N PRO A 60 0.20 -12.38 20.68
CA PRO A 60 1.14 -13.49 20.90
C PRO A 60 2.29 -13.44 19.90
N ALA A 61 3.52 -13.70 20.37
CA ALA A 61 4.74 -13.56 19.57
C ALA A 61 4.68 -14.30 18.22
N SER A 62 4.08 -15.49 18.21
CA SER A 62 3.91 -16.32 17.02
C SER A 62 3.07 -15.66 15.90
N MET A 63 2.23 -14.67 16.21
CA MET A 63 1.36 -14.03 15.23
C MET A 63 1.55 -12.51 15.15
N GLN A 64 2.59 -11.94 15.76
CA GLN A 64 2.81 -10.48 15.76
C GLN A 64 2.89 -9.91 14.34
N ARG A 65 3.54 -10.61 13.41
CA ARG A 65 3.66 -10.20 12.01
C ARG A 65 2.32 -10.05 11.29
N ALA A 66 1.32 -10.88 11.62
CA ALA A 66 -0.03 -10.70 11.10
C ALA A 66 -0.65 -9.37 11.56
N TRP A 67 -0.37 -8.92 12.79
CA TRP A 67 -0.80 -7.61 13.27
C TRP A 67 0.06 -6.47 12.74
N THR A 68 1.35 -6.68 12.45
CA THR A 68 2.18 -5.69 11.74
C THR A 68 1.57 -5.33 10.38
N ILE A 69 1.07 -6.34 9.63
CA ILE A 69 0.33 -6.11 8.38
C ILE A 69 -0.91 -5.27 8.66
N VAL A 70 -1.74 -5.64 9.64
CA VAL A 70 -2.97 -4.89 9.99
C VAL A 70 -2.69 -3.43 10.34
N ASP A 71 -1.68 -3.17 11.17
CA ASP A 71 -1.31 -1.81 11.59
C ASP A 71 -0.77 -0.99 10.42
N THR A 72 -0.04 -1.64 9.51
CA THR A 72 0.51 -1.00 8.31
C THR A 72 -0.60 -0.65 7.30
N LEU A 73 -1.56 -1.55 7.08
CA LEU A 73 -2.72 -1.28 6.21
C LEU A 73 -3.64 -0.19 6.77
N ASN A 74 -3.73 -0.05 8.09
CA ASN A 74 -4.41 1.10 8.70
C ASN A 74 -3.80 2.43 8.24
N ALA A 75 -2.47 2.52 8.11
CA ALA A 75 -1.81 3.73 7.65
C ALA A 75 -2.19 4.09 6.21
N LEU A 76 -2.24 3.10 5.33
CA LEU A 76 -2.66 3.29 3.93
C LEU A 76 -4.13 3.69 3.86
N TYR A 77 -5.01 3.01 4.61
CA TYR A 77 -6.45 3.26 4.59
C TYR A 77 -6.81 4.71 4.94
N TRP A 78 -6.11 5.33 5.89
CA TRP A 78 -6.33 6.73 6.25
C TRP A 78 -5.86 7.73 5.18
N LYS A 79 -5.12 7.28 4.17
CA LYS A 79 -4.65 8.09 3.04
C LYS A 79 -5.39 7.81 1.73
N ARG A 80 -6.31 6.85 1.68
CA ARG A 80 -6.98 6.38 0.44
C ARG A 80 -7.75 7.43 -0.39
N ASN A 81 -7.96 8.64 0.13
CA ASN A 81 -8.71 9.73 -0.49
C ASN A 81 -10.08 9.32 -1.09
N ASN A 82 -10.93 8.70 -0.28
CA ASN A 82 -12.31 8.43 -0.64
C ASN A 82 -13.27 9.06 0.39
N PRO A 83 -13.81 10.26 0.12
CA PRO A 83 -14.74 10.93 1.02
C PRO A 83 -16.19 10.47 0.85
N SER A 84 -16.55 9.78 -0.24
CA SER A 84 -17.95 9.42 -0.54
C SER A 84 -18.40 8.14 0.19
N SER A 85 -17.48 7.25 0.52
CA SER A 85 -17.77 6.02 1.26
C SER A 85 -16.63 5.60 2.19
N ALA A 86 -16.90 4.59 3.03
CA ALA A 86 -15.87 3.97 3.85
C ALA A 86 -14.92 3.06 3.04
N CYS A 87 -15.20 2.82 1.75
CA CYS A 87 -14.45 1.91 0.91
C CYS A 87 -13.12 2.49 0.42
N TRP A 88 -12.33 1.68 -0.29
CA TRP A 88 -11.00 2.06 -0.77
C TRP A 88 -11.03 3.17 -1.79
N THR A 89 -11.91 3.06 -2.78
CA THR A 89 -12.01 4.01 -3.90
C THR A 89 -13.46 4.40 -4.18
N LYS A 90 -13.64 5.42 -5.02
CA LYS A 90 -14.97 5.95 -5.40
C LYS A 90 -15.82 4.97 -6.21
N HIS A 91 -15.22 3.92 -6.75
CA HIS A 91 -15.90 2.85 -7.49
C HIS A 91 -16.73 1.92 -6.59
N GLN A 92 -16.62 2.11 -5.26
CA GLN A 92 -17.20 1.22 -4.27
C GLN A 92 -18.21 1.96 -3.37
N GLU A 93 -19.37 1.33 -3.19
CA GLU A 93 -20.43 1.84 -2.32
C GLU A 93 -20.36 1.26 -0.90
N THR A 94 -20.84 2.04 0.08
CA THR A 94 -20.90 1.61 1.48
C THR A 94 -21.65 0.29 1.63
N GLY A 95 -20.96 -0.73 2.17
CA GLY A 95 -21.51 -2.09 2.33
C GLY A 95 -21.13 -3.06 1.22
N ALA A 96 -20.49 -2.59 0.14
CA ALA A 96 -20.01 -3.38 -0.99
C ALA A 96 -18.53 -3.10 -1.30
N CYS A 97 -17.74 -2.83 -0.25
CA CYS A 97 -16.30 -2.59 -0.42
C CYS A 97 -15.55 -3.91 -0.65
N ASP A 98 -14.54 -3.89 -1.51
CA ASP A 98 -13.63 -5.02 -1.66
C ASP A 98 -12.70 -5.15 -0.46
N THR A 99 -12.40 -6.40 -0.12
CA THR A 99 -11.52 -6.74 1.00
C THR A 99 -10.12 -7.05 0.49
N LEU A 100 -9.15 -6.20 0.84
CA LEU A 100 -7.73 -6.49 0.65
C LEU A 100 -7.30 -7.66 1.55
N THR A 101 -6.97 -8.80 0.94
CA THR A 101 -6.63 -10.03 1.67
C THR A 101 -5.14 -10.29 1.59
N PHE A 102 -4.48 -10.30 2.75
CA PHE A 102 -3.11 -10.77 2.91
C PHE A 102 -3.09 -12.22 3.35
N VAL A 103 -2.22 -13.02 2.76
CA VAL A 103 -1.85 -14.35 3.22
C VAL A 103 -0.45 -14.27 3.80
N TRP A 104 -0.33 -14.63 5.07
CA TRP A 104 0.97 -14.77 5.71
C TRP A 104 1.03 -16.08 6.46
N GLU A 105 2.08 -16.84 6.22
CA GLU A 105 2.32 -18.15 6.81
C GLU A 105 3.71 -18.19 7.43
N GLN A 106 3.82 -18.73 8.64
CA GLN A 106 5.08 -18.76 9.38
C GLN A 106 6.22 -19.51 8.68
N ASN A 107 5.91 -20.39 7.72
CA ASN A 107 6.91 -21.21 7.04
C ASN A 107 6.94 -20.96 5.53
N ARG A 108 6.34 -19.86 5.06
CA ARG A 108 6.34 -19.53 3.64
C ARG A 108 7.69 -18.99 3.21
N THR A 109 8.22 -19.56 2.12
CA THR A 109 9.55 -19.24 1.57
C THR A 109 9.49 -18.36 0.33
N ASP A 110 8.30 -18.15 -0.23
CA ASP A 110 8.12 -17.29 -1.40
C ASP A 110 8.43 -15.84 -1.02
N SER A 111 8.88 -15.06 -1.99
CA SER A 111 8.90 -13.60 -1.87
C SER A 111 7.48 -13.03 -1.91
N GLY A 112 7.35 -11.77 -1.56
CA GLY A 112 6.12 -11.01 -1.56
C GLY A 112 5.65 -10.78 -2.98
N TYR A 113 4.34 -10.94 -3.19
CA TYR A 113 3.70 -10.56 -4.44
C TYR A 113 2.19 -10.39 -4.25
N TRP A 114 1.61 -9.50 -5.02
CA TRP A 114 0.18 -9.47 -5.26
C TRP A 114 -0.20 -10.40 -6.41
N ASP A 115 -1.02 -11.41 -6.09
CA ASP A 115 -1.39 -12.49 -7.00
C ASP A 115 -2.57 -12.11 -7.91
N TYR A 116 -2.25 -11.54 -9.07
CA TYR A 116 -3.22 -11.15 -10.10
C TYR A 116 -2.91 -11.82 -11.45
N PRO A 117 -3.91 -12.33 -12.19
CA PRO A 117 -5.36 -12.23 -11.94
C PRO A 117 -5.97 -13.38 -11.12
N ASP A 118 -5.15 -14.22 -10.50
CA ASP A 118 -5.59 -15.51 -9.93
C ASP A 118 -6.44 -15.36 -8.65
N THR A 119 -5.80 -15.17 -7.48
CA THR A 119 -6.55 -15.06 -6.21
C THR A 119 -6.90 -13.64 -5.79
N ASN A 120 -6.21 -12.65 -6.36
CA ASN A 120 -6.23 -11.25 -5.96
C ASN A 120 -5.79 -11.04 -4.49
N TYR A 121 -4.97 -11.95 -3.95
CA TYR A 121 -4.42 -11.86 -2.61
C TYR A 121 -3.02 -11.27 -2.63
N VAL A 122 -2.64 -10.58 -1.56
CA VAL A 122 -1.24 -10.29 -1.30
C VAL A 122 -0.64 -11.45 -0.54
N ILE A 123 0.38 -12.05 -1.09
CA ILE A 123 1.12 -13.15 -0.52
C ILE A 123 2.43 -12.60 0.04
N LEU A 124 2.75 -12.92 1.29
CA LEU A 124 4.03 -12.54 1.90
C LEU A 124 4.79 -13.75 2.43
N GLY A 125 6.11 -13.71 2.26
CA GLY A 125 7.07 -14.59 2.89
C GLY A 125 7.11 -14.46 4.40
N GLN A 126 7.75 -15.42 5.07
CA GLN A 126 7.77 -15.52 6.54
C GLN A 126 8.20 -14.23 7.25
N ASN A 127 9.25 -13.57 6.77
CA ASN A 127 9.85 -12.40 7.43
C ASN A 127 9.43 -11.07 6.80
N GLU A 128 8.83 -11.08 5.62
CA GLU A 128 8.48 -9.86 4.89
C GLU A 128 7.58 -8.88 5.63
N PRO A 129 6.68 -9.30 6.55
CA PRO A 129 5.98 -8.34 7.40
C PRO A 129 6.87 -7.51 8.32
N ASP A 130 8.15 -7.83 8.46
CA ASP A 130 9.13 -7.00 9.17
C ASP A 130 9.45 -5.72 8.35
N SER A 131 9.18 -5.73 7.05
CA SER A 131 9.15 -4.54 6.21
C SER A 131 7.74 -4.00 6.02
N LYS A 132 7.50 -2.80 6.56
CA LYS A 132 6.28 -2.04 6.25
C LYS A 132 6.25 -1.57 4.79
N HIS A 133 7.42 -1.35 4.18
CA HIS A 133 7.51 -0.95 2.78
C HIS A 133 7.04 -2.08 1.88
N THR A 134 7.46 -3.33 2.10
CA THR A 134 6.99 -4.50 1.33
C THR A 134 5.48 -4.68 1.49
N ILE A 135 4.93 -4.60 2.71
CA ILE A 135 3.48 -4.68 2.94
C ILE A 135 2.73 -3.62 2.11
N LEU A 136 3.21 -2.37 2.12
CA LEU A 136 2.55 -1.26 1.43
C LEU A 136 2.78 -1.27 -0.07
N HIS A 137 3.92 -1.78 -0.54
CA HIS A 137 4.25 -1.93 -1.94
C HIS A 137 3.24 -2.89 -2.58
N GLU A 138 3.07 -4.09 -2.01
CA GLU A 138 2.08 -5.05 -2.53
C GLU A 138 0.64 -4.55 -2.41
N ALA A 139 0.31 -3.86 -1.31
CA ALA A 139 -0.97 -3.18 -1.18
C ALA A 139 -1.15 -2.05 -2.21
N GLY A 140 -0.05 -1.44 -2.67
CA GLY A 140 0.01 -0.41 -3.69
C GLY A 140 -0.38 -0.93 -5.06
N HIS A 141 0.05 -2.14 -5.45
CA HIS A 141 -0.44 -2.79 -6.66
C HIS A 141 -1.95 -3.04 -6.62
N TRP A 142 -2.44 -3.61 -5.51
CA TRP A 142 -3.88 -3.81 -5.33
C TRP A 142 -4.65 -2.49 -5.32
N LEU A 143 -4.12 -1.44 -4.69
CA LEU A 143 -4.72 -0.11 -4.73
C LEU A 143 -4.76 0.45 -6.15
N GLN A 144 -3.70 0.29 -6.94
CA GLN A 144 -3.70 0.72 -8.34
C GLN A 144 -4.81 0.02 -9.15
N TRP A 145 -4.97 -1.29 -8.94
CA TRP A 145 -6.07 -2.07 -9.52
C TRP A 145 -7.46 -1.56 -9.08
N GLN A 146 -7.60 -1.17 -7.82
CA GLN A 146 -8.83 -0.58 -7.29
C GLN A 146 -9.12 0.82 -7.84
N LEU A 147 -8.09 1.63 -8.08
CA LEU A 147 -8.25 2.96 -8.68
C LEU A 147 -8.74 2.81 -10.12
N TYR A 148 -8.18 1.85 -10.84
CA TYR A 148 -8.54 1.55 -12.22
C TYR A 148 -9.80 0.70 -12.41
N ASP A 149 -10.74 0.72 -11.45
CA ASP A 149 -12.01 -0.02 -11.51
C ASP A 149 -11.81 -1.49 -11.93
N HIS A 150 -10.90 -2.16 -11.23
CA HIS A 150 -10.52 -3.56 -11.47
C HIS A 150 -9.80 -3.84 -12.80
N ALA A 151 -9.27 -2.81 -13.46
CA ALA A 151 -8.27 -2.96 -14.52
C ALA A 151 -6.84 -2.84 -13.95
N PHE A 152 -5.87 -3.49 -14.60
CA PHE A 152 -4.45 -3.34 -14.26
C PHE A 152 -3.63 -3.20 -15.54
N PRO A 153 -2.54 -2.41 -15.56
CA PRO A 153 -1.66 -2.32 -16.71
C PRO A 153 -1.22 -3.70 -17.18
N ARG A 154 -1.18 -3.94 -18.50
CA ARG A 154 -0.51 -5.11 -19.05
C ARG A 154 1.00 -5.01 -18.82
N VAL A 155 1.48 -5.59 -17.73
CA VAL A 155 2.89 -5.57 -17.33
C VAL A 155 3.71 -6.50 -18.23
N SER A 156 4.92 -6.07 -18.59
CA SER A 156 5.88 -6.86 -19.36
C SER A 156 7.31 -6.61 -18.85
N GLY A 157 8.20 -7.59 -19.00
CA GLY A 157 9.62 -7.41 -18.66
C GLY A 157 9.87 -7.01 -17.20
N CYS A 158 9.10 -7.57 -16.27
CA CYS A 158 9.11 -7.19 -14.86
C CYS A 158 9.69 -8.26 -13.93
N ASN A 159 10.31 -9.30 -14.49
CA ASN A 159 11.00 -10.31 -13.70
C ASN A 159 12.33 -10.70 -14.39
N PRO A 160 13.50 -10.38 -13.79
CA PRO A 160 13.66 -9.52 -12.61
C PRO A 160 13.40 -8.04 -12.93
N HIS A 161 13.19 -7.22 -11.89
CA HIS A 161 13.24 -5.77 -11.94
C HIS A 161 13.99 -5.24 -10.69
N TYR A 162 14.48 -4.00 -10.74
CA TYR A 162 15.21 -3.36 -9.64
C TYR A 162 14.85 -1.87 -9.58
N ILE A 163 14.96 -1.26 -8.39
CA ILE A 163 14.61 0.15 -8.16
C ILE A 163 15.37 1.08 -9.11
N GLU A 164 16.66 0.81 -9.30
CA GLU A 164 17.61 1.66 -10.02
C GLU A 164 17.81 1.30 -11.50
N GLN A 165 17.31 0.15 -11.95
CA GLN A 165 17.59 -0.38 -13.30
C GLN A 165 16.38 -0.29 -14.22
N ALA A 166 16.63 -0.14 -15.51
CA ALA A 166 15.59 -0.11 -16.51
C ALA A 166 14.95 -1.49 -16.72
N SER A 167 13.62 -1.53 -16.74
CA SER A 167 12.81 -2.69 -17.06
C SER A 167 11.96 -2.40 -18.32
N SER A 168 10.65 -2.29 -18.19
CA SER A 168 9.74 -1.77 -19.21
C SER A 168 8.96 -0.59 -18.67
N THR A 169 8.34 0.21 -19.56
CA THR A 169 7.53 1.36 -19.14
C THR A 169 6.27 0.96 -18.36
N SER A 170 5.73 -0.24 -18.58
CA SER A 170 4.58 -0.72 -17.80
C SER A 170 5.01 -1.32 -16.46
N CYS A 171 6.15 -2.02 -16.41
CA CYS A 171 6.73 -2.49 -15.14
C CYS A 171 7.13 -1.32 -14.25
N ALA A 172 7.94 -0.39 -14.76
CA ALA A 172 8.38 0.78 -14.00
C ALA A 172 7.22 1.65 -13.49
N TRP A 173 6.10 1.67 -14.22
CA TRP A 173 4.90 2.36 -13.78
C TRP A 173 4.23 1.67 -12.59
N THR A 174 3.98 0.37 -12.68
CA THR A 174 3.29 -0.37 -11.62
C THR A 174 4.16 -0.49 -10.37
N GLU A 175 5.45 -0.78 -10.54
CA GLU A 175 6.43 -0.88 -9.46
C GLU A 175 6.71 0.50 -8.83
N GLY A 176 6.92 1.53 -9.67
CA GLY A 176 7.19 2.88 -9.18
C GLY A 176 6.00 3.49 -8.44
N PHE A 177 4.78 3.18 -8.87
CA PHE A 177 3.58 3.55 -8.13
C PHE A 177 3.52 2.86 -6.76
N ALA A 178 3.77 1.54 -6.70
CA ALA A 178 3.79 0.77 -5.47
C ALA A 178 4.86 1.28 -4.47
N ASP A 179 6.07 1.55 -4.94
CA ASP A 179 7.15 2.15 -4.15
C ASP A 179 6.76 3.53 -3.59
N ALA A 180 6.16 4.37 -4.44
CA ALA A 180 5.71 5.70 -4.03
C ALA A 180 4.56 5.62 -3.02
N VAL A 181 3.62 4.68 -3.16
CA VAL A 181 2.55 4.43 -2.18
C VAL A 181 3.14 4.09 -0.82
N ALA A 182 4.13 3.19 -0.77
CA ALA A 182 4.79 2.79 0.45
C ALA A 182 5.49 3.97 1.14
N ALA A 183 6.36 4.68 0.41
CA ALA A 183 7.12 5.81 0.93
C ALA A 183 6.20 6.97 1.36
N TYR A 184 5.20 7.33 0.55
CA TYR A 184 4.23 8.38 0.87
C TYR A 184 3.39 8.04 2.12
N THR A 185 3.03 6.76 2.28
CA THR A 185 2.25 6.30 3.43
C THR A 185 3.07 6.39 4.71
N LEU A 186 4.35 6.03 4.66
CA LEU A 186 5.26 6.07 5.81
C LEU A 186 5.86 7.46 6.06
N GLY A 187 5.70 8.39 5.12
CA GLY A 187 6.24 9.74 5.23
C GLY A 187 7.76 9.79 5.08
N ASP A 188 8.32 8.89 4.28
CA ASP A 188 9.75 8.84 3.97
C ASP A 188 10.02 8.83 2.46
N TYR A 189 11.27 8.57 2.07
CA TYR A 189 11.73 8.65 0.67
C TYR A 189 12.72 7.52 0.37
N ARG A 190 12.31 6.31 0.73
CA ARG A 190 13.14 5.10 0.66
C ARG A 190 12.26 3.86 0.57
N TYR A 191 12.88 2.76 0.19
CA TYR A 191 12.40 1.40 0.42
C TYR A 191 13.27 0.75 1.51
N VAL A 192 12.68 -0.12 2.32
CA VAL A 192 13.39 -0.95 3.31
C VAL A 192 12.93 -2.39 3.12
N ASP A 193 13.83 -3.34 2.95
CA ASP A 193 13.47 -4.75 2.82
C ASP A 193 13.30 -5.44 4.18
N ASP A 194 12.96 -6.73 4.17
CA ASP A 194 12.74 -7.54 5.37
C ASP A 194 14.01 -7.82 6.16
N SER A 195 15.19 -7.65 5.55
CA SER A 195 16.49 -7.67 6.24
C SER A 195 16.81 -6.35 6.94
N GLY A 196 16.05 -5.29 6.65
CA GLY A 196 16.28 -3.92 7.11
C GLY A 196 17.27 -3.14 6.23
N ALA A 197 17.73 -3.70 5.12
CA ALA A 197 18.52 -2.97 4.14
C ALA A 197 17.63 -1.91 3.48
N SER A 198 18.22 -0.75 3.15
CA SER A 198 17.45 0.39 2.67
C SER A 198 18.00 0.92 1.36
N THR A 199 17.10 1.15 0.41
CA THR A 199 17.37 1.82 -0.86
C THR A 199 16.73 3.19 -0.82
N SER A 200 17.52 4.25 -0.94
CA SER A 200 17.01 5.61 -1.06
C SER A 200 16.29 5.77 -2.38
N LEU A 201 15.08 6.34 -2.37
CA LEU A 201 14.43 6.77 -3.60
C LEU A 201 14.99 8.13 -4.05
N ARG A 202 15.67 8.90 -3.19
CA ARG A 202 16.21 10.22 -3.59
C ARG A 202 17.25 10.04 -4.69
N ASN A 203 16.97 10.61 -5.86
CA ASN A 203 17.81 10.51 -7.04
C ASN A 203 17.73 11.77 -7.90
N ASP A 204 18.78 11.99 -8.68
CA ASP A 204 18.97 13.08 -9.63
C ASP A 204 19.74 12.55 -10.87
N PRO A 205 20.01 13.35 -11.92
CA PRO A 205 20.68 12.86 -13.12
C PRO A 205 22.10 12.33 -12.88
N ASP A 206 22.74 12.69 -11.77
CA ASP A 206 24.12 12.32 -11.43
C ASP A 206 24.20 11.17 -10.41
N THR A 207 23.06 10.62 -9.99
CA THR A 207 23.00 9.50 -9.05
C THR A 207 23.64 8.27 -9.68
N ALA A 208 24.76 7.83 -9.09
CA ALA A 208 25.55 6.72 -9.59
C ALA A 208 24.73 5.42 -9.65
N ASP A 209 25.02 4.60 -10.67
CA ASP A 209 24.44 3.26 -10.88
C ASP A 209 22.91 3.24 -11.11
N TRP A 210 22.30 4.40 -11.38
CA TRP A 210 20.89 4.50 -11.78
C TRP A 210 20.75 4.72 -13.27
N ASP A 211 19.95 3.88 -13.91
CA ASP A 211 19.52 4.09 -15.29
C ASP A 211 18.66 5.36 -15.41
N ALA A 212 18.47 5.80 -16.66
CA ALA A 212 17.70 7.00 -17.00
C ALA A 212 16.33 6.68 -17.59
N GLY A 213 15.38 7.60 -17.37
CA GLY A 213 14.07 7.60 -18.02
C GLY A 213 12.97 6.83 -17.30
N ASP A 214 11.80 6.75 -17.95
CA ASP A 214 10.55 6.22 -17.38
C ASP A 214 10.44 4.69 -17.41
N LYS A 215 11.54 4.00 -17.73
CA LYS A 215 11.67 2.55 -17.59
C LYS A 215 12.29 2.15 -16.26
N VAL A 216 12.63 3.10 -15.41
CA VAL A 216 13.27 2.86 -14.11
C VAL A 216 12.25 3.17 -13.01
N GLN A 217 11.83 2.16 -12.25
CA GLN A 217 10.74 2.32 -11.28
C GLN A 217 11.06 3.36 -10.21
N GLY A 218 12.33 3.46 -9.77
CA GLY A 218 12.74 4.45 -8.79
C GLY A 218 12.62 5.88 -9.32
N ARG A 219 12.86 6.12 -10.62
CA ARG A 219 12.69 7.45 -11.24
C ARG A 219 11.21 7.82 -11.32
N VAL A 220 10.35 6.86 -11.67
CA VAL A 220 8.90 7.01 -11.68
C VAL A 220 8.37 7.28 -10.27
N GLY A 221 8.72 6.45 -9.29
CA GLY A 221 8.26 6.58 -7.91
C GLY A 221 8.72 7.89 -7.26
N SER A 222 9.95 8.31 -7.53
CA SER A 222 10.46 9.60 -7.03
C SER A 222 9.75 10.80 -7.65
N SER A 223 9.49 10.73 -8.96
CA SER A 223 8.69 11.75 -9.64
C SER A 223 7.30 11.87 -9.02
N LEU A 224 6.65 10.75 -8.68
CA LEU A 224 5.36 10.77 -7.98
C LEU A 224 5.48 11.41 -6.59
N LEU A 225 6.46 11.00 -5.79
CA LEU A 225 6.67 11.57 -4.45
C LEU A 225 6.90 13.09 -4.49
N ASP A 226 7.65 13.59 -5.46
CA ASP A 226 7.93 15.02 -5.63
C ASP A 226 6.72 15.79 -6.18
N LEU A 227 5.91 15.15 -7.04
CA LEU A 227 4.63 15.72 -7.48
C LEU A 227 3.66 15.90 -6.30
N TRP A 228 3.63 14.91 -5.39
CA TRP A 228 2.74 14.86 -4.20
C TRP A 228 3.31 15.56 -2.96
N ALA A 229 4.55 16.04 -3.02
CA ALA A 229 5.22 16.68 -1.90
C ALA A 229 4.42 17.88 -1.39
N PRO A 230 4.57 18.32 -0.11
CA PRO A 230 3.86 19.48 0.44
C PRO A 230 3.96 20.77 -0.39
N ASP A 231 5.07 20.95 -1.10
CA ASP A 231 5.36 22.06 -2.03
C ASP A 231 5.29 21.64 -3.52
N GLY A 232 4.85 20.40 -3.78
CA GLY A 232 4.64 19.85 -5.10
C GLY A 232 3.45 20.47 -5.83
N PRO A 233 3.42 20.40 -7.18
CA PRO A 233 2.38 21.01 -8.00
C PRO A 233 0.99 20.37 -7.86
N ASP A 234 0.87 19.21 -7.20
CA ASP A 234 -0.39 18.47 -7.08
C ASP A 234 -1.22 18.88 -5.84
N GLY A 235 -0.81 19.94 -5.14
CA GLY A 235 -1.57 20.52 -4.04
C GLY A 235 -1.14 20.06 -2.65
N GLY A 236 0.08 19.52 -2.53
CA GLY A 236 0.66 19.16 -1.23
C GLY A 236 0.36 17.73 -0.75
N ASN A 237 -0.31 16.92 -1.58
CA ASN A 237 -0.64 15.52 -1.29
C ASN A 237 -0.91 14.75 -2.60
N TRP A 238 -1.28 13.46 -2.48
CA TRP A 238 -1.61 12.61 -3.64
C TRP A 238 -3.10 12.58 -4.01
N ASP A 239 -3.96 13.36 -3.35
CA ASP A 239 -5.42 13.24 -3.45
C ASP A 239 -5.89 13.43 -4.90
N ARG A 240 -5.30 14.42 -5.60
CA ARG A 240 -5.61 14.69 -7.00
C ARG A 240 -5.12 13.58 -7.95
N THR A 241 -4.03 12.90 -7.61
CA THR A 241 -3.58 11.70 -8.35
C THR A 241 -4.54 10.53 -8.13
N ILE A 242 -5.00 10.32 -6.90
CA ILE A 242 -5.99 9.29 -6.59
C ILE A 242 -7.30 9.55 -7.33
N GLU A 243 -7.78 10.80 -7.34
CA GLU A 243 -8.97 11.19 -8.09
C GLU A 243 -8.79 10.93 -9.59
N LEU A 244 -7.67 11.38 -10.16
CA LEU A 244 -7.32 11.18 -11.57
C LEU A 244 -7.27 9.70 -11.95
N MET A 245 -6.50 8.89 -11.22
CA MET A 245 -6.38 7.45 -11.50
C MET A 245 -7.71 6.71 -11.30
N SER A 246 -8.64 7.29 -10.53
CA SER A 246 -9.99 6.76 -10.43
C SER A 246 -10.88 7.12 -11.62
N ASP A 247 -10.49 8.06 -12.48
CA ASP A 247 -11.23 8.42 -13.71
C ASP A 247 -10.54 7.93 -14.98
N GLU A 248 -9.21 7.88 -14.97
CA GLU A 248 -8.39 7.63 -16.15
C GLU A 248 -7.47 6.43 -15.91
N PHE A 249 -7.48 5.48 -16.84
CA PHE A 249 -6.60 4.32 -16.82
C PHE A 249 -5.30 4.61 -17.57
N SER A 250 -4.14 4.45 -16.91
CA SER A 250 -2.83 4.58 -17.56
C SER A 250 -2.12 3.23 -17.67
N GLN A 251 -1.77 2.82 -18.90
CA GLN A 251 -0.96 1.63 -19.18
C GLN A 251 0.52 1.82 -18.80
N ASN A 252 1.00 3.06 -18.69
CA ASN A 252 2.37 3.40 -18.33
C ASN A 252 2.46 4.85 -17.82
N PHE A 253 3.62 5.23 -17.28
CA PHE A 253 3.83 6.55 -16.70
C PHE A 253 3.74 7.71 -17.71
N ARG A 254 4.09 7.46 -18.98
CA ARG A 254 3.95 8.47 -20.03
C ARG A 254 2.49 8.81 -20.31
N GLU A 255 1.62 7.81 -20.37
CA GLU A 255 0.18 8.01 -20.54
C GLU A 255 -0.40 8.78 -19.35
N TYR A 256 -0.09 8.33 -18.13
CA TYR A 256 -0.43 9.05 -16.90
C TYR A 256 -0.02 10.52 -17.01
N PHE A 257 1.25 10.78 -17.35
CA PHE A 257 1.78 12.14 -17.30
C PHE A 257 1.31 13.03 -18.45
N VAL A 258 1.26 12.52 -19.68
CA VAL A 258 1.05 13.32 -20.89
C VAL A 258 -0.43 13.40 -21.28
N SER A 259 -1.20 12.34 -21.04
CA SER A 259 -2.61 12.24 -21.44
C SER A 259 -3.56 12.47 -20.25
N ASP A 260 -3.34 11.77 -19.15
CA ASP A 260 -4.36 11.65 -18.11
C ASP A 260 -4.30 12.84 -17.15
N ARG A 261 -3.09 13.24 -16.71
CA ARG A 261 -2.88 14.45 -15.91
C ARG A 261 -3.62 15.68 -16.45
N PRO A 262 -3.48 16.08 -17.73
CA PRO A 262 -4.22 17.23 -18.23
C PRO A 262 -5.73 17.00 -18.30
N ALA A 263 -6.21 15.76 -18.48
CA ALA A 263 -7.64 15.44 -18.39
C ALA A 263 -8.20 15.70 -16.98
N GLY A 264 -7.43 15.38 -15.93
CA GLY A 264 -7.71 15.74 -14.53
C GLY A 264 -7.31 17.16 -14.11
N GLY A 265 -6.92 18.03 -15.06
CA GLY A 265 -6.51 19.41 -14.78
C GLY A 265 -5.21 19.54 -13.97
N LEU A 266 -4.35 18.52 -13.98
CA LEU A 266 -3.01 18.53 -13.41
C LEU A 266 -1.99 19.00 -14.45
N SER A 267 -1.01 19.81 -14.01
CA SER A 267 0.00 20.36 -14.91
C SER A 267 0.95 19.28 -15.42
N THR A 268 1.32 19.39 -16.69
CA THR A 268 2.39 18.65 -17.37
C THR A 268 3.57 19.54 -17.73
N THR A 269 3.51 20.83 -17.35
CA THR A 269 4.49 21.87 -17.67
C THR A 269 5.01 22.55 -16.41
N GLY A 270 6.00 23.44 -16.57
CA GLY A 270 6.57 24.19 -15.45
C GLY A 270 7.15 23.25 -14.38
N PRO A 271 6.82 23.43 -13.09
CA PRO A 271 7.35 22.61 -12.00
C PRO A 271 7.16 21.09 -12.23
N ALA A 272 6.01 20.65 -12.73
CA ALA A 272 5.76 19.23 -12.98
C ALA A 272 6.73 18.65 -14.02
N ARG A 273 7.02 19.39 -15.09
CA ARG A 273 8.01 18.97 -16.10
C ARG A 273 9.43 19.02 -15.55
N THR A 274 9.74 20.02 -14.71
CA THR A 274 11.04 20.14 -14.05
C THR A 274 11.31 18.94 -13.13
N ILE A 275 10.31 18.47 -12.36
CA ILE A 275 10.41 17.28 -11.51
C ILE A 275 10.76 16.03 -12.33
N LEU A 276 10.04 15.78 -13.43
CA LEU A 276 10.39 14.64 -14.30
C LEU A 276 11.81 14.76 -14.84
N GLY A 277 12.19 15.96 -15.29
CA GLY A 277 13.53 16.24 -15.78
C GLY A 277 14.64 16.00 -14.75
N SER A 278 14.41 16.35 -13.47
CA SER A 278 15.37 16.05 -12.39
C SER A 278 15.50 14.56 -12.12
N HIS A 279 14.49 13.75 -12.45
CA HIS A 279 14.59 12.28 -12.41
C HIS A 279 14.89 11.66 -13.78
N THR A 280 15.46 12.43 -14.72
CA THR A 280 15.85 11.97 -16.06
C THR A 280 14.70 11.51 -16.98
N ILE A 281 13.45 11.79 -16.63
CA ILE A 281 12.28 11.50 -17.45
C ILE A 281 11.98 12.70 -18.36
N THR A 282 11.82 12.45 -19.66
CA THR A 282 11.53 13.51 -20.65
C THR A 282 10.44 13.05 -21.61
N TYR A 283 9.44 13.92 -21.82
CA TYR A 283 8.34 13.75 -22.77
C TYR A 283 8.18 14.98 -23.67
#